data_AF-A0A952WRF4-F1
#
_entry.id   AF-A0A952WRF4-F1
#
_cell.length_a   1.000
_cell.length_b   1.000
_cell.length_c   1.000
_cell.angle_alpha   90.00
_cell.angle_beta   90.00
_cell.angle_gamma   90.00
#
_symmetry.space_group_name_H-M   'P 1'
#
loop_
_entity.id
_entity.type
_entity.pdbx_description
1 polymer ?
#
loop_
_entity_poly.entity_id
_entity_poly.type
_entity_poly.pdbx_seq_one_letter_code
_entity_poly.pdbx_strand_id
1 'polypeptide(L)'
;MSHSSSAQKRVRQNVKQRARNRWRIKTMREAIKDFEASLASGKAEDAQAAFLKVQKIIDRTAQHGVIHRNQAARRKSRLNSKLVKMGSAPAVPATKARSSARPAAGRSSAKKS
;
A
#
# COMPACT_ATOMS: atom_id res chain seq x y z
N MET A 1 20.84 -4.60 -30.03
CA MET A 1 20.74 -5.11 -28.63
C MET A 1 21.89 -4.47 -27.85
N SER A 2 21.78 -4.14 -26.55
CA SER A 2 22.90 -3.44 -25.89
C SER A 2 24.07 -4.39 -25.63
N HIS A 3 25.08 -4.39 -26.50
CA HIS A 3 26.23 -5.29 -26.48
C HIS A 3 27.27 -4.96 -25.37
N SER A 4 26.91 -4.16 -24.37
CA SER A 4 27.81 -3.80 -23.26
C SER A 4 27.72 -4.84 -22.13
N SER A 5 28.87 -5.27 -21.61
CA SER A 5 29.00 -6.17 -20.46
C SER A 5 28.20 -5.71 -19.23
N SER A 6 28.08 -4.39 -19.05
CA SER A 6 27.29 -3.76 -17.99
C SER A 6 25.79 -4.10 -18.08
N ALA A 7 25.23 -4.13 -19.30
CA ALA A 7 23.82 -4.43 -19.53
C ALA A 7 23.50 -5.90 -19.25
N GLN A 8 24.37 -6.81 -19.66
CA GLN A 8 24.22 -8.24 -19.37
C GLN A 8 24.24 -8.51 -17.85
N LYS A 9 25.10 -7.81 -17.10
CA LYS A 9 25.11 -7.86 -15.63
C LYS A 9 23.79 -7.38 -15.03
N ARG A 10 23.22 -6.28 -15.54
CA ARG A 10 21.92 -5.75 -15.10
C ARG A 10 20.79 -6.75 -15.36
N VAL A 11 20.78 -7.44 -16.50
CA VAL A 11 19.79 -8.50 -16.79
C VAL A 11 19.83 -9.61 -15.73
N ARG A 12 21.02 -10.12 -15.39
CA ARG A 12 21.18 -11.15 -14.35
C ARG A 12 20.70 -10.68 -12.98
N GLN A 13 21.03 -9.44 -12.60
CA GLN A 13 20.57 -8.83 -11.34
C GLN A 13 19.05 -8.65 -11.30
N ASN A 14 18.47 -8.19 -12.42
CA ASN A 14 17.03 -7.96 -12.54
C ASN A 14 16.23 -9.25 -12.38
N VAL A 15 16.70 -10.39 -12.91
CA VAL A 15 16.03 -11.68 -12.72
C VAL A 15 15.94 -12.04 -11.23
N LYS A 16 17.06 -11.91 -10.49
CA LYS A 16 17.11 -12.19 -9.05
C LYS A 16 16.23 -11.23 -8.24
N GLN A 17 16.23 -9.94 -8.58
CA GLN A 17 15.37 -8.94 -7.92
C GLN A 17 13.90 -9.18 -8.22
N ARG A 18 13.55 -9.49 -9.47
CA ARG A 18 12.18 -9.80 -9.92
C ARG A 18 11.61 -11.00 -9.17
N ALA A 19 12.38 -12.08 -9.00
CA ALA A 19 11.92 -13.25 -8.24
C ALA A 19 11.58 -12.90 -6.78
N ARG A 20 12.48 -12.19 -6.08
CA ARG A 20 12.26 -11.74 -4.69
C ARG A 20 11.07 -10.79 -4.57
N ASN A 21 10.94 -9.84 -5.48
CA ASN A 21 9.85 -8.87 -5.48
C ASN A 21 8.51 -9.55 -5.80
N ARG A 22 8.50 -10.52 -6.72
CA ARG A 22 7.30 -11.31 -7.03
C ARG A 22 6.82 -12.07 -5.80
N TRP A 23 7.72 -12.74 -5.07
CA TRP A 23 7.36 -13.45 -3.84
C TRP A 23 6.78 -12.49 -2.79
N ARG A 24 7.45 -11.36 -2.50
CA ARG A 24 6.96 -10.37 -1.53
C ARG A 24 5.61 -9.74 -1.89
N ILE A 25 5.38 -9.47 -3.18
CA ILE A 25 4.09 -8.95 -3.65
C ILE A 25 3.01 -10.03 -3.51
N LYS A 26 3.33 -11.28 -3.85
CA LYS A 26 2.42 -12.42 -3.74
C LYS A 26 1.99 -12.63 -2.28
N THR A 27 2.94 -12.71 -1.35
CA THR A 27 2.64 -12.88 0.08
C THR A 27 1.79 -11.74 0.64
N MET A 28 2.06 -10.48 0.23
CA MET A 28 1.24 -9.34 0.63
C MET A 28 -0.19 -9.44 0.08
N ARG A 29 -0.36 -9.89 -1.18
CA ARG A 29 -1.70 -10.05 -1.79
C ARG A 29 -2.48 -11.20 -1.17
N GLU A 30 -1.82 -12.32 -0.86
CA GLU A 30 -2.41 -13.47 -0.18
C GLU A 30 -2.90 -13.07 1.21
N ALA A 31 -2.06 -12.41 2.02
CA ALA A 31 -2.48 -11.93 3.34
C ALA A 31 -3.70 -10.99 3.29
N ILE A 32 -3.77 -10.11 2.28
CA ILE A 32 -4.94 -9.24 2.08
C ILE A 32 -6.18 -10.05 1.72
N LYS A 33 -6.05 -11.07 0.86
CA LYS A 33 -7.16 -11.94 0.47
C LYS A 33 -7.67 -12.74 1.66
N ASP A 34 -6.77 -13.28 2.48
CA ASP A 34 -7.11 -14.05 3.67
C ASP A 34 -7.87 -13.16 4.67
N PHE A 35 -7.42 -11.92 4.85
CA PHE A 35 -8.14 -10.94 5.67
C PHE A 35 -9.54 -10.63 5.12
N GLU A 36 -9.67 -10.42 3.81
CA GLU A 36 -10.98 -10.19 3.19
C GLU A 36 -11.93 -11.40 3.33
N ALA A 37 -11.39 -12.62 3.29
CA ALA A 37 -12.16 -13.84 3.58
C ALA A 37 -12.59 -13.93 5.05
N SER A 38 -11.68 -13.61 6.00
CA SER A 38 -12.01 -13.55 7.42
C SER A 38 -13.06 -12.47 7.73
N LEU A 39 -13.01 -11.32 7.06
CA LEU A 39 -14.03 -10.28 7.19
C LEU A 39 -15.43 -10.78 6.77
N ALA A 40 -15.52 -11.56 5.69
CA ALA A 40 -16.80 -12.14 5.25
C ALA A 40 -17.40 -13.12 6.27
N SER A 41 -16.57 -13.74 7.10
CA SER A 41 -17.01 -14.69 8.14
C SER A 41 -17.59 -14.02 9.40
N GLY A 42 -17.55 -12.69 9.52
CA GLY A 42 -18.30 -11.94 10.53
C GLY A 42 -17.73 -11.91 11.95
N LYS A 43 -16.49 -12.36 12.18
CA LYS A 43 -15.86 -12.35 13.51
C LYS A 43 -14.99 -11.10 13.72
N ALA A 44 -15.47 -10.16 14.53
CA ALA A 44 -14.83 -8.86 14.72
C ALA A 44 -13.45 -8.93 15.41
N GLU A 45 -13.29 -9.82 16.40
CA GLU A 45 -12.03 -9.96 17.15
C GLU A 45 -10.92 -10.61 16.31
N ASP A 46 -11.26 -11.68 15.59
CA ASP A 46 -10.36 -12.35 14.66
C ASP A 46 -9.90 -11.41 13.53
N ALA A 47 -10.80 -10.53 13.07
CA ALA A 47 -10.49 -9.53 12.05
C ALA A 47 -9.45 -8.52 12.53
N GLN A 48 -9.49 -8.09 13.80
CA GLN A 48 -8.49 -7.17 14.35
C GLN A 48 -7.11 -7.82 14.44
N ALA A 49 -7.04 -9.07 14.94
CA ALA A 49 -5.80 -9.82 15.02
C ALA A 49 -5.20 -10.09 13.62
N ALA A 50 -6.04 -10.45 12.65
CA ALA A 50 -5.64 -10.63 11.26
C ALA A 50 -5.15 -9.31 10.62
N PHE A 51 -5.81 -8.19 10.91
CA PHE A 51 -5.42 -6.87 10.42
C PHE A 51 -4.01 -6.47 10.87
N LEU A 52 -3.66 -6.71 12.14
CA LEU A 52 -2.30 -6.43 12.66
C LEU A 52 -1.22 -7.24 11.93
N LYS A 53 -1.49 -8.52 11.64
CA LYS A 53 -0.59 -9.39 10.86
C LYS A 53 -0.39 -8.85 9.44
N VAL A 54 -1.49 -8.46 8.78
CA VAL A 54 -1.46 -7.91 7.41
C VAL A 54 -0.71 -6.59 7.37
N GLN A 55 -0.93 -5.72 8.36
CA GLN A 55 -0.24 -4.44 8.48
C GLN A 55 1.28 -4.63 8.57
N LYS A 56 1.74 -5.56 9.41
CA LYS A 56 3.17 -5.89 9.54
C LYS A 56 3.78 -6.36 8.22
N ILE A 57 3.05 -7.19 7.47
CA ILE A 57 3.50 -7.68 6.15
C ILE A 57 3.61 -6.51 5.17
N ILE A 58 2.58 -5.66 5.06
CA ILE A 58 2.55 -4.50 4.16
C ILE A 58 3.76 -3.59 4.42
N ASP A 59 3.99 -3.23 5.68
CA ASP A 59 5.06 -2.31 6.06
C ASP A 59 6.46 -2.92 5.83
N ARG A 60 6.63 -4.23 6.04
CA ARG A 60 7.88 -4.94 5.68
C ARG A 60 8.13 -4.94 4.16
N THR A 61 7.09 -5.12 3.35
CA THR A 61 7.21 -4.98 1.88
C THR A 61 7.63 -3.58 1.45
N ALA A 62 7.16 -2.54 2.16
CA ALA A 62 7.52 -1.16 1.90
C ALA A 62 8.97 -0.86 2.29
N GLN A 63 9.42 -1.38 3.44
CA GLN A 63 10.81 -1.27 3.89
C GLN A 63 11.80 -1.86 2.88
N HIS A 64 11.45 -2.98 2.24
CA HIS A 64 12.28 -3.56 1.18
C HIS A 64 12.22 -2.80 -0.17
N GLY A 65 11.51 -1.67 -0.24
CA GLY A 65 11.42 -0.83 -1.43
C GLY A 65 10.59 -1.43 -2.57
N VAL A 66 9.86 -2.53 -2.33
CA VAL A 66 9.05 -3.19 -3.37
C VAL A 66 7.77 -2.41 -3.65
N ILE A 67 7.22 -1.76 -2.63
CA ILE A 67 6.08 -0.85 -2.75
C ILE A 67 6.45 0.51 -2.17
N HIS A 68 5.96 1.58 -2.78
CA HIS A 68 6.17 2.92 -2.26
C HIS A 68 5.43 3.14 -0.94
N ARG A 69 5.97 3.96 -0.03
CA ARG A 69 5.36 4.30 1.27
C ARG A 69 3.90 4.76 1.15
N ASN A 70 3.58 5.56 0.14
CA ASN A 70 2.22 6.03 -0.11
C ASN A 70 1.30 4.89 -0.57
N GLN A 71 1.83 3.93 -1.32
CA GLN A 71 1.05 2.76 -1.73
C GLN A 71 0.76 1.83 -0.55
N ALA A 72 1.70 1.68 0.38
CA ALA A 72 1.48 0.98 1.65
C ALA A 72 0.40 1.70 2.49
N ALA A 73 0.54 3.02 2.68
CA ALA A 73 -0.43 3.84 3.41
C ALA A 73 -1.85 3.76 2.82
N ARG A 74 -1.97 3.84 1.49
CA ARG A 74 -3.26 3.67 0.79
C ARG A 74 -3.90 2.31 1.06
N ARG A 75 -3.11 1.22 1.06
CA ARG A 75 -3.62 -0.13 1.34
C ARG A 75 -4.08 -0.25 2.78
N LYS A 76 -3.28 0.22 3.75
CA LYS A 76 -3.67 0.24 5.18
C LYS A 76 -4.97 1.01 5.40
N SER A 77 -5.08 2.21 4.84
CA SER A 77 -6.28 3.03 4.95
C SER A 77 -7.53 2.33 4.40
N ARG A 78 -7.43 1.70 3.21
CA ARG A 78 -8.56 0.97 2.62
C ARG A 78 -9.00 -0.22 3.47
N LEU A 79 -8.06 -0.99 4.01
CA LEU A 79 -8.37 -2.14 4.88
C LEU A 79 -9.02 -1.67 6.19
N ASN A 80 -8.52 -0.59 6.78
CA ASN A 80 -9.12 -0.01 7.98
C ASN A 80 -10.54 0.52 7.72
N SER A 81 -10.78 1.19 6.60
CA SER A 81 -12.13 1.65 6.22
C SER A 81 -13.11 0.48 6.06
N LYS A 82 -12.65 -0.68 5.56
CA LYS A 82 -13.48 -1.90 5.47
C LYS A 82 -13.83 -2.43 6.86
N LEU A 83 -12.86 -2.48 7.78
CA LEU A 83 -13.07 -2.91 9.16
C LEU A 83 -14.07 -1.99 9.89
N VAL A 84 -13.87 -0.68 9.79
CA VAL A 84 -14.76 0.33 10.40
C VAL A 84 -16.18 0.24 9.81
N LYS A 85 -16.31 0.02 8.49
CA LYS A 85 -17.63 -0.14 7.85
C LYS A 85 -18.41 -1.36 8.35
N MET A 86 -17.73 -2.44 8.76
CA MET A 86 -18.42 -3.57 9.40
C MET A 86 -18.81 -3.29 10.85
N GLY A 87 -17.96 -2.55 11.58
CA GLY A 87 -18.24 -2.15 12.96
C GLY A 87 -19.22 -0.97 13.11
N SER A 88 -19.59 -0.30 12.00
CA SER A 88 -20.43 0.89 11.99
C SER A 88 -21.59 0.72 11.01
N ALA A 89 -22.77 0.47 11.56
CA ALA A 89 -24.02 1.00 10.99
C ALA A 89 -23.92 2.55 10.93
N PRO A 90 -24.66 3.22 10.03
CA PRO A 90 -24.25 4.49 9.41
C PRO A 90 -24.24 5.65 10.41
N ALA A 91 -23.09 5.88 11.04
CA ALA A 91 -22.85 7.06 11.86
C ALA A 91 -22.41 8.21 10.94
N VAL A 92 -23.40 9.04 10.58
CA VAL A 92 -23.39 10.49 10.32
C VAL A 92 -22.12 11.08 9.70
N PRO A 93 -22.20 11.77 8.54
CA PRO A 93 -21.05 12.34 7.86
C PRO A 93 -20.34 13.36 8.78
N ALA A 94 -19.14 13.00 9.24
CA ALA A 94 -18.29 13.92 9.98
C ALA A 94 -17.96 15.13 9.11
N THR A 95 -18.68 16.22 9.34
CA THR A 95 -18.33 17.59 8.96
C THR A 95 -17.05 17.99 9.67
N LYS A 96 -15.90 17.49 9.19
CA LYS A 96 -14.61 18.02 9.62
C LYS A 96 -14.35 19.29 8.83
N ALA A 97 -14.73 20.42 9.42
CA ALA A 97 -14.20 21.73 9.05
C ALA A 97 -12.67 21.62 8.90
N ARG A 98 -12.16 21.74 7.67
CA ARG A 98 -10.75 21.99 7.40
C ARG A 98 -10.54 23.50 7.38
N SER A 99 -10.59 24.12 8.55
CA SER A 99 -10.01 25.43 8.80
C SER A 99 -8.54 25.26 9.18
N SER A 100 -7.63 25.42 8.21
CA SER A 100 -6.31 26.07 8.39
C SER A 100 -5.48 25.93 7.10
N ALA A 101 -5.49 27.02 6.33
CA ALA A 101 -4.46 27.52 5.42
C ALA A 101 -3.32 26.57 4.96
N ARG A 102 -3.27 26.36 3.63
CA ARG A 102 -2.00 26.31 2.90
C ARG A 102 -2.20 27.16 1.63
N PRO A 103 -1.67 28.38 1.55
CA PRO A 103 -1.77 29.15 0.31
C PRO A 103 -1.05 28.38 -0.80
N ALA A 104 -1.69 28.31 -1.96
CA ALA A 104 -1.15 27.67 -3.14
C ALA A 104 0.14 28.38 -3.55
N ALA A 105 1.30 27.81 -3.21
CA ALA A 105 2.56 28.19 -3.83
C ALA A 105 2.46 27.85 -5.33
N GLY A 106 2.51 28.89 -6.15
CA GLY A 106 2.28 28.84 -7.59
C GLY A 106 3.17 27.82 -8.30
N ARG A 107 2.54 27.01 -9.14
CA ARG A 107 3.21 26.43 -10.31
C ARG A 107 3.29 27.54 -11.36
N SER A 108 4.29 28.41 -11.27
CA SER A 108 4.64 29.26 -12.40
C SER A 108 5.32 28.39 -13.45
N SER A 109 4.55 27.97 -14.46
CA SER A 109 5.11 27.61 -15.75
C SER A 109 5.61 28.88 -16.44
N ALA A 110 6.78 29.37 -16.01
CA ALA A 110 7.51 30.42 -16.71
C ALA A 110 8.47 29.76 -17.69
N LYS A 111 8.01 29.73 -18.94
CA LYS A 111 8.76 29.72 -20.19
C LYS A 111 10.19 30.26 -20.00
N LYS A 112 11.21 29.41 -20.15
CA LYS A 112 12.58 29.87 -20.44
C LYS A 112 12.81 29.63 -21.93
N SER A 113 13.15 30.73 -22.58
CA SER A 113 13.88 30.86 -23.85
C SER A 113 14.97 29.82 -24.02
#